data_AF-A0A1Y5FKV6-F1
#
_entry.id   AF-A0A1Y5FKV6-F1
#
_cell.length_a   1.000
_cell.length_b   1.000
_cell.length_c   1.000
_cell.angle_alpha   90.00
_cell.angle_beta   90.00
_cell.angle_gamma   90.00
#
_symmetry.space_group_name_H-M   'P 1'
#
loop_
_entity.id
_entity.type
_entity.pdbx_description
1 polymer ?
#
loop_
_entity_poly.entity_id
_entity_poly.type
_entity_poly.pdbx_seq_one_letter_code
_entity_poly.pdbx_strand_id
1 'polypeptide(L)'
;MPLIKAFINLPTSWPRPVSRPIACLLAGLLLSACNAPIQVKSTTYTPLQLENTEIAEAELLDLGVLAFDPGLDELSDKQAETVLPAVRVAEGHYLANQLARTIQDSSAWGAVRVLPSREVVTDVYIEGSILHSDGEKLELNISVSDTSGQQWYQRSYAQEASKYAYERRKSLHRDPFQGLFNRIANDLIEHRKTLNSKQATTLRDISTLRFARDFSPQAFDQHILADRQGRLEIKRLPASNDPILARIQRIRERDYLFVDTTQEYYDAFSLQMAAPYQSWRAQNYDEVLATRQLKRQSRERTIGGIVTVIAGIVASGSDSGSARAAGAVAIGSGAMLVKSGLAKKGEAQIHIEALAELGQSLETEVEPRTVTLEDQTITLNGNVQAQYAQWKTLLQKIYRLERGVTVQGAARQSGAPALSNDEQSL
;
A
#
# COMPACT_ATOMS: atom_id res chain seq x y z
N MET A 1 3.38 40.74 84.70
CA MET A 1 4.19 41.98 84.73
C MET A 1 5.63 41.58 84.97
N PRO A 2 6.65 42.19 84.32
CA PRO A 2 6.63 43.48 83.61
C PRO A 2 6.98 43.36 82.10
N LEU A 3 6.33 44.13 81.21
CA LEU A 3 6.79 45.41 80.59
C LEU A 3 7.77 45.16 79.40
N ILE A 4 7.71 45.76 78.21
CA ILE A 4 7.04 46.97 77.69
C ILE A 4 7.02 46.90 76.15
N LYS A 5 5.95 47.49 75.60
CA LYS A 5 5.67 48.00 74.24
C LYS A 5 6.88 48.41 73.36
N ALA A 6 6.79 48.09 72.06
CA ALA A 6 7.28 48.96 70.99
C ALA A 6 6.44 48.79 69.68
N PHE A 7 5.65 49.83 69.39
CA PHE A 7 5.19 50.39 68.09
C PHE A 7 5.25 49.53 66.81
N ILE A 8 4.12 49.21 66.15
CA ILE A 8 3.36 50.04 65.18
C ILE A 8 4.13 50.31 63.87
N ASN A 9 3.87 49.48 62.85
CA ASN A 9 3.40 49.88 61.51
C ASN A 9 3.32 48.66 60.58
N LEU A 10 2.13 48.07 60.44
CA LEU A 10 1.78 47.13 59.37
C LEU A 10 0.58 47.72 58.63
N PRO A 11 0.62 47.87 57.29
CA PRO A 11 -0.53 48.36 56.54
C PRO A 11 -1.67 47.34 56.64
N THR A 12 -2.69 47.71 57.41
CA THR A 12 -3.99 47.04 57.43
C THR A 12 -4.74 47.35 56.16
N SER A 13 -4.61 46.48 55.17
CA SER A 13 -5.63 46.32 54.14
C SER A 13 -5.87 44.83 53.92
N TRP A 14 -6.72 44.24 54.77
CA TRP A 14 -7.41 43.02 54.40
C TRP A 14 -8.28 43.30 53.17
N PRO A 15 -8.19 42.50 52.09
CA PRO A 15 -9.15 42.63 51.01
C PRO A 15 -10.54 42.32 51.58
N ARG A 16 -11.49 43.20 51.28
CA ARG A 16 -12.89 43.08 51.67
C ARG A 16 -13.42 41.67 51.33
N PRO A 17 -14.36 41.11 52.13
CA PRO A 17 -14.97 39.84 51.77
C PRO A 17 -15.64 39.99 50.41
N VAL A 18 -15.11 39.29 49.41
CA VAL A 18 -15.76 39.13 48.12
C VAL A 18 -17.17 38.64 48.43
N SER A 19 -18.18 39.39 47.99
CA SER A 19 -19.57 39.09 48.26
C SER A 19 -19.85 37.65 47.82
N ARG A 20 -20.39 36.82 48.73
CA ARG A 20 -20.84 35.44 48.49
C ARG A 20 -21.52 35.21 47.12
N PRO A 21 -22.33 36.13 46.56
CA PRO A 21 -22.86 35.95 45.20
C PRO A 21 -21.80 35.89 44.09
N ILE A 22 -20.69 36.63 44.17
CA ILE A 22 -19.66 36.66 43.10
C ILE A 22 -18.86 35.36 43.09
N ALA A 23 -18.55 34.79 44.26
CA ALA A 23 -17.89 33.50 44.37
C ALA A 23 -18.77 32.36 43.81
N CYS A 24 -20.08 32.40 44.05
CA CYS A 24 -21.03 31.43 43.47
C CYS A 24 -21.19 31.60 41.94
N LEU A 25 -21.12 32.84 41.43
CA LEU A 25 -21.23 33.12 39.99
C LEU A 25 -19.97 32.67 39.22
N LEU A 26 -18.78 32.86 39.81
CA LEU A 26 -17.51 32.33 39.29
C LEU A 26 -17.45 30.79 39.35
N ALA A 27 -17.96 30.17 40.42
CA ALA A 27 -18.07 28.72 40.51
C ALA A 27 -19.07 28.14 39.48
N GLY A 28 -20.19 28.85 39.22
CA GLY A 28 -21.18 28.46 38.21
C GLY A 28 -20.65 28.53 36.77
N LEU A 29 -19.82 29.54 36.45
CA LEU A 29 -19.18 29.67 35.13
C LEU A 29 -18.08 28.62 34.88
N LEU A 30 -17.42 28.11 35.93
CA LEU A 30 -16.44 27.03 35.80
C LEU A 30 -17.10 25.66 35.56
N LEU A 31 -18.35 25.47 36.01
CA LEU A 31 -19.10 24.22 35.81
C LEU A 31 -19.68 24.08 34.40
N SER A 32 -19.96 25.17 33.69
CA SER A 32 -20.46 25.14 32.30
C SER A 32 -19.36 24.96 31.25
N ALA A 33 -18.08 25.07 31.62
CA ALA A 33 -16.94 24.92 30.71
C ALA A 33 -16.49 23.47 30.44
N CYS A 34 -17.07 22.47 31.10
CA CYS A 34 -16.65 21.05 30.94
C CYS A 34 -17.48 20.23 29.94
N ASN A 35 -18.44 20.81 29.21
CA ASN A 35 -19.35 20.05 28.33
C ASN A 35 -18.95 20.12 26.85
N ALA A 36 -17.68 19.91 26.50
CA ALA A 36 -17.30 19.70 25.11
C ALA A 36 -17.68 18.25 24.71
N PRO A 37 -18.61 18.01 23.76
CA PRO A 37 -18.96 16.66 23.36
C PRO A 37 -17.74 15.96 22.73
N ILE A 38 -17.41 14.78 23.25
CA ILE A 38 -16.45 13.85 22.64
C ILE A 38 -17.17 13.25 21.43
N GLN A 39 -16.84 13.70 20.22
CA GLN A 39 -17.31 13.05 19.00
C GLN A 39 -16.64 11.69 18.87
N VAL A 40 -17.41 10.63 19.11
CA VAL A 40 -17.00 9.25 18.87
C VAL A 40 -17.25 8.92 17.40
N LYS A 41 -16.19 8.83 16.60
CA LYS A 41 -16.28 8.28 15.23
C LYS A 41 -16.34 6.75 15.31
N SER A 42 -17.20 6.12 14.51
CA SER A 42 -17.18 4.67 14.28
C SER A 42 -16.74 4.40 12.85
N THR A 43 -15.70 3.58 12.66
CA THR A 43 -15.33 3.13 11.31
C THR A 43 -16.42 2.23 10.74
N THR A 44 -17.00 2.65 9.62
CA THR A 44 -17.97 1.86 8.85
C THR A 44 -17.28 0.61 8.31
N TYR A 45 -17.86 -0.55 8.58
CA TYR A 45 -17.39 -1.81 8.03
C TYR A 45 -18.11 -2.11 6.71
N THR A 46 -17.35 -2.34 5.65
CA THR A 46 -17.88 -2.83 4.37
C THR A 46 -17.52 -4.31 4.25
N PRO A 47 -18.49 -5.25 4.14
CA PRO A 47 -18.18 -6.65 3.90
C PRO A 47 -17.63 -6.86 2.48
N LEU A 48 -16.75 -7.85 2.32
CA LEU A 48 -16.31 -8.31 1.02
C LEU A 48 -17.45 -9.08 0.34
N GLN A 49 -17.72 -8.77 -0.92
CA GLN A 49 -18.63 -9.52 -1.75
C GLN A 49 -17.93 -10.78 -2.26
N LEU A 50 -18.58 -11.92 -2.09
CA LEU A 50 -18.11 -13.20 -2.62
C LEU A 50 -18.90 -13.53 -3.88
N GLU A 51 -18.19 -13.97 -4.91
CA GLU A 51 -18.80 -14.56 -6.09
C GLU A 51 -19.10 -16.02 -5.80
N ASN A 52 -20.39 -16.35 -5.76
CA ASN A 52 -20.87 -17.71 -5.48
C ASN A 52 -21.43 -18.40 -6.73
N THR A 53 -21.48 -17.68 -7.85
CA THR A 53 -21.93 -18.22 -9.13
C THR A 53 -20.74 -18.83 -9.85
N GLU A 54 -20.91 -20.04 -10.39
CA GLU A 54 -19.89 -20.65 -11.21
C GLU A 54 -19.70 -19.82 -12.49
N ILE A 55 -18.45 -19.43 -12.75
CA ILE A 55 -18.08 -18.72 -13.97
C ILE A 55 -17.25 -19.67 -14.82
N ALA A 56 -17.58 -19.76 -16.11
CA ALA A 56 -16.84 -20.57 -17.04
C ALA A 56 -15.34 -20.20 -17.01
N GLU A 57 -14.47 -21.21 -17.05
CA GLU A 57 -13.03 -21.02 -16.92
C GLU A 57 -12.51 -20.01 -17.97
N ALA A 58 -13.01 -20.09 -19.21
CA ALA A 58 -12.67 -19.18 -20.30
C ALA A 58 -13.05 -17.70 -20.06
N GLU A 59 -13.90 -17.42 -19.08
CA GLU A 59 -14.37 -16.07 -18.71
C GLU A 59 -13.73 -15.53 -17.42
N LEU A 60 -12.88 -16.33 -16.77
CA LEU A 60 -12.07 -15.88 -15.64
C LEU A 60 -10.93 -15.00 -16.16
N LEU A 61 -10.97 -13.72 -15.82
CA LEU A 61 -9.92 -12.75 -16.14
C LEU A 61 -8.85 -12.79 -15.06
N ASP A 62 -7.59 -12.81 -15.47
CA ASP A 62 -6.45 -12.68 -14.57
C ASP A 62 -6.19 -11.19 -14.26
N LEU A 63 -5.88 -10.91 -12.99
CA LEU A 63 -5.67 -9.55 -12.48
C LEU A 63 -4.23 -9.36 -12.02
N GLY A 64 -3.65 -8.24 -12.40
CA GLY A 64 -2.36 -7.77 -11.96
C GLY A 64 -2.47 -6.49 -11.13
N VAL A 65 -2.07 -6.54 -9.86
CA VAL A 65 -1.99 -5.36 -9.00
C VAL A 65 -0.54 -4.87 -8.98
N LEU A 66 -0.29 -3.63 -9.38
CA LEU A 66 1.05 -3.04 -9.26
C LEU A 66 1.27 -2.47 -7.87
N ALA A 67 2.53 -2.40 -7.45
CA ALA A 67 2.92 -1.61 -6.28
C ALA A 67 2.37 -0.18 -6.43
N PHE A 68 1.78 0.35 -5.36
CA PHE A 68 1.19 1.68 -5.44
C PHE A 68 2.27 2.74 -5.48
N ASP A 69 2.05 3.75 -6.31
CA ASP A 69 2.85 4.96 -6.33
C ASP A 69 2.82 5.59 -4.92
N PRO A 70 3.99 5.83 -4.30
CA PRO A 70 4.08 6.40 -2.98
C PRO A 70 3.57 7.84 -2.89
N GLY A 71 3.34 8.52 -4.02
CA GLY A 71 2.77 9.88 -4.08
C GLY A 71 3.75 10.96 -3.60
N LEU A 72 5.06 10.69 -3.66
CA LEU A 72 6.09 11.58 -3.11
C LEU A 72 6.24 12.88 -3.91
N ASP A 73 6.01 12.83 -5.22
CA ASP A 73 6.16 13.97 -6.12
C ASP A 73 5.03 15.01 -5.98
N GLU A 74 3.90 14.60 -5.39
CA GLU A 74 2.71 15.44 -5.20
C GLU A 74 2.63 16.07 -3.79
N LEU A 75 3.63 15.83 -2.95
CA LEU A 75 3.66 16.36 -1.58
C LEU A 75 3.90 17.88 -1.57
N SER A 76 3.12 18.60 -0.77
CA SER A 76 3.47 20.00 -0.41
C SER A 76 4.72 20.04 0.47
N ASP A 77 5.42 21.18 0.50
CA ASP A 77 6.63 21.39 1.32
C ASP A 77 6.45 20.93 2.79
N LYS A 78 5.28 21.22 3.37
CA LYS A 78 4.96 20.82 4.76
C LYS A 78 4.75 19.32 4.92
N GLN A 79 4.23 18.64 3.90
CA GLN A 79 4.06 17.19 3.93
C GLN A 79 5.39 16.48 3.72
N ALA A 80 6.23 17.00 2.82
CA ALA A 80 7.56 16.48 2.54
C ALA A 80 8.47 16.48 3.79
N GLU A 81 8.28 17.44 4.72
CA GLU A 81 9.00 17.46 6.01
C GLU A 81 8.62 16.32 6.96
N THR A 82 7.45 15.70 6.79
CA THR A 82 6.92 14.69 7.72
C THR A 82 6.86 13.28 7.11
N VAL A 83 6.72 13.16 5.79
CA VAL A 83 6.65 11.87 5.09
C VAL A 83 8.06 11.30 4.92
N LEU A 84 8.26 10.06 5.36
CA LEU A 84 9.50 9.32 5.16
C LEU A 84 9.40 8.51 3.85
N PRO A 85 10.22 8.82 2.82
CA PRO A 85 10.13 8.17 1.51
C PRO A 85 10.20 6.64 1.56
N ALA A 86 11.18 6.08 2.26
CA ALA A 86 11.36 4.63 2.36
C ALA A 86 10.15 3.92 3.00
N VAL A 87 9.55 4.53 4.04
CA VAL A 87 8.32 4.02 4.66
C VAL A 87 7.15 4.05 3.68
N ARG A 88 7.07 5.09 2.85
CA ARG A 88 6.02 5.26 1.87
C ARG A 88 6.13 4.27 0.71
N VAL A 89 7.34 3.99 0.24
CA VAL A 89 7.61 2.94 -0.74
C VAL A 89 7.21 1.57 -0.19
N ALA A 90 7.64 1.25 1.04
CA ALA A 90 7.24 0.01 1.72
C ALA A 90 5.71 -0.10 1.84
N GLU A 91 5.06 0.99 2.22
CA GLU A 91 3.59 1.09 2.30
C GLU A 91 2.93 0.80 0.94
N GLY A 92 3.45 1.33 -0.16
CA GLY A 92 2.92 1.08 -1.51
C GLY A 92 2.89 -0.40 -1.89
N HIS A 93 3.97 -1.14 -1.58
CA HIS A 93 4.01 -2.59 -1.78
C HIS A 93 3.09 -3.35 -0.82
N TYR A 94 3.05 -2.95 0.46
CA TYR A 94 2.18 -3.59 1.45
C TYR A 94 0.70 -3.44 1.07
N LEU A 95 0.26 -2.23 0.71
CA LEU A 95 -1.13 -1.95 0.34
C LEU A 95 -1.53 -2.66 -0.96
N ALA A 96 -0.65 -2.73 -1.95
CA ALA A 96 -0.87 -3.50 -3.16
C ALA A 96 -1.09 -4.99 -2.86
N ASN A 97 -0.26 -5.58 -1.99
CA ASN A 97 -0.43 -7.00 -1.63
C ASN A 97 -1.72 -7.25 -0.83
N GLN A 98 -2.09 -6.34 0.08
CA GLN A 98 -3.36 -6.43 0.81
C GLN A 98 -4.57 -6.34 -0.15
N LEU A 99 -4.50 -5.46 -1.16
CA LEU A 99 -5.54 -5.38 -2.18
C LEU A 99 -5.61 -6.65 -3.02
N ALA A 100 -4.47 -7.17 -3.50
CA ALA A 100 -4.41 -8.42 -4.27
C ALA A 100 -5.05 -9.59 -3.53
N ARG A 101 -4.71 -9.77 -2.24
CA ARG A 101 -5.34 -10.78 -1.37
C ARG A 101 -6.84 -10.57 -1.22
N THR A 102 -7.28 -9.33 -1.00
CA THR A 102 -8.71 -9.02 -0.84
C THR A 102 -9.49 -9.31 -2.12
N ILE A 103 -8.91 -9.04 -3.30
CA ILE A 103 -9.51 -9.37 -4.60
C ILE A 103 -9.56 -10.89 -4.77
N GLN A 104 -8.47 -11.61 -4.45
CA GLN A 104 -8.43 -13.07 -4.53
C GLN A 104 -9.48 -13.73 -3.63
N ASP A 105 -9.64 -13.25 -2.40
CA ASP A 105 -10.63 -13.74 -1.43
C ASP A 105 -12.07 -13.60 -1.94
N SER A 106 -12.32 -12.71 -2.91
CA SER A 106 -13.67 -12.53 -3.48
C SER A 106 -14.13 -13.70 -4.34
N SER A 107 -13.21 -14.56 -4.82
CA SER A 107 -13.51 -15.72 -5.70
C SER A 107 -14.23 -15.39 -7.02
N ALA A 108 -14.40 -14.10 -7.36
CA ALA A 108 -14.46 -13.67 -8.76
C ALA A 108 -13.03 -13.79 -9.32
N TRP A 109 -12.74 -13.62 -10.61
CA TRP A 109 -11.37 -13.61 -11.16
C TRP A 109 -10.65 -14.98 -11.23
N GLY A 110 -9.76 -15.06 -12.21
CA GLY A 110 -8.79 -16.15 -12.31
C GLY A 110 -7.66 -15.91 -11.31
N ALA A 111 -6.44 -15.90 -11.79
CA ALA A 111 -5.30 -15.63 -10.94
C ALA A 111 -5.15 -14.12 -10.65
N VAL A 112 -4.94 -13.79 -9.38
CA VAL A 112 -4.70 -12.41 -8.91
C VAL A 112 -3.27 -12.34 -8.37
N ARG A 113 -2.45 -11.46 -8.94
CA ARG A 113 -1.01 -11.40 -8.64
C ARG A 113 -0.55 -9.97 -8.43
N VAL A 114 0.40 -9.77 -7.52
CA VAL A 114 1.18 -8.53 -7.48
C VAL A 114 2.22 -8.60 -8.59
N LEU A 115 2.19 -7.62 -9.50
CA LEU A 115 3.08 -7.61 -10.65
C LEU A 115 4.36 -6.83 -10.35
N PRO A 116 5.53 -7.34 -10.79
CA PRO A 116 6.78 -6.58 -10.76
C PRO A 116 6.68 -5.29 -11.60
N SER A 117 6.05 -5.36 -12.77
CA SER A 117 5.88 -4.23 -13.69
C SER A 117 4.73 -4.46 -14.66
N ARG A 118 4.38 -3.42 -15.44
CA ARG A 118 3.38 -3.51 -16.53
C ARG A 118 3.85 -4.38 -17.71
N GLU A 119 5.12 -4.80 -17.73
CA GLU A 119 5.64 -5.67 -18.78
C GLU A 119 5.12 -7.11 -18.70
N VAL A 120 4.64 -7.52 -17.51
CA VAL A 120 3.90 -8.77 -17.35
C VAL A 120 2.55 -8.62 -18.03
N VAL A 121 2.27 -9.51 -18.98
CA VAL A 121 1.01 -9.50 -19.70
C VAL A 121 -0.06 -10.22 -18.87
N THR A 122 -1.10 -9.48 -18.49
CA THR A 122 -2.30 -10.01 -17.82
C THR A 122 -3.56 -9.46 -18.51
N ASP A 123 -4.75 -9.83 -18.05
CA ASP A 123 -6.02 -9.41 -18.66
C ASP A 123 -6.46 -8.04 -18.13
N VAL A 124 -6.23 -7.76 -16.84
CA VAL A 124 -6.62 -6.52 -16.17
C VAL A 124 -5.51 -6.02 -15.26
N TYR A 125 -5.22 -4.73 -15.33
CA TYR A 125 -4.22 -4.04 -14.52
C TYR A 125 -4.90 -3.12 -13.51
N ILE A 126 -4.46 -3.22 -12.25
CA ILE A 126 -4.84 -2.34 -11.16
C ILE A 126 -3.61 -1.56 -10.73
N GLU A 127 -3.70 -0.24 -10.83
CA GLU A 127 -2.69 0.71 -10.34
C GLU A 127 -3.28 1.53 -9.20
N GLY A 128 -2.45 1.86 -8.22
CA GLY A 128 -2.83 2.75 -7.14
C GLY A 128 -1.81 3.85 -6.94
N SER A 129 -2.24 5.00 -6.43
CA SER A 129 -1.38 6.00 -5.82
C SER A 129 -1.88 6.35 -4.43
N ILE A 130 -0.94 6.56 -3.51
CA ILE A 130 -1.26 6.95 -2.13
C ILE A 130 -1.42 8.47 -2.09
N LEU A 131 -2.66 8.94 -1.98
CA LEU A 131 -2.97 10.37 -1.85
C LEU A 131 -2.78 10.85 -0.40
N HIS A 132 -3.09 9.98 0.56
CA HIS A 132 -2.93 10.24 1.98
C HIS A 132 -2.81 8.93 2.75
N SER A 133 -1.84 8.79 3.66
CA SER A 133 -1.86 7.71 4.65
C SER A 133 -1.25 8.19 5.95
N ASP A 134 -2.06 8.13 7.00
CA ASP A 134 -1.66 8.26 8.38
C ASP A 134 -2.47 7.27 9.25
N GLY A 135 -2.27 7.34 10.56
CA GLY A 135 -2.99 6.49 11.50
C GLY A 135 -4.51 6.72 11.56
N GLU A 136 -5.03 7.83 11.06
CA GLU A 136 -6.46 8.13 11.07
C GLU A 136 -7.11 7.97 9.71
N LYS A 137 -6.42 8.31 8.61
CA LYS A 137 -7.00 8.38 7.27
C LYS A 137 -6.09 7.67 6.28
N LEU A 138 -6.72 6.87 5.41
CA LEU A 138 -6.11 6.32 4.21
C LEU A 138 -6.94 6.78 3.02
N GLU A 139 -6.27 7.35 2.02
CA GLU A 139 -6.86 7.78 0.75
C GLU A 139 -6.01 7.29 -0.41
N LEU A 140 -6.63 6.53 -1.31
CA LEU A 140 -5.99 5.90 -2.46
C LEU A 140 -6.71 6.31 -3.74
N ASN A 141 -5.96 6.67 -4.77
CA ASN A 141 -6.48 6.74 -6.12
C ASN A 141 -6.22 5.41 -6.83
N ILE A 142 -7.26 4.75 -7.32
CA ILE A 142 -7.13 3.46 -8.00
C ILE A 142 -7.56 3.62 -9.45
N SER A 143 -6.70 3.20 -10.38
CA SER A 143 -6.98 3.11 -11.81
C SER A 143 -7.05 1.64 -12.23
N VAL A 144 -8.08 1.30 -13.00
CA VAL A 144 -8.27 -0.05 -13.54
C VAL A 144 -8.35 0.03 -15.06
N SER A 145 -7.54 -0.77 -15.73
CA SER A 145 -7.49 -0.83 -17.19
C SER A 145 -7.34 -2.28 -17.66
N ASP A 146 -7.91 -2.60 -18.81
CA ASP A 146 -7.72 -3.93 -19.39
C ASP A 146 -6.51 -3.98 -20.33
N THR A 147 -6.19 -5.21 -20.71
CA THR A 147 -5.08 -5.55 -21.60
C THR A 147 -5.19 -4.96 -23.00
N SER A 148 -6.37 -4.50 -23.44
CA SER A 148 -6.52 -3.78 -24.70
C SER A 148 -5.99 -2.34 -24.61
N GLY A 149 -5.79 -1.82 -23.39
CA GLY A 149 -5.47 -0.42 -23.13
C GLY A 149 -6.71 0.44 -22.86
N GLN A 150 -7.90 -0.18 -22.72
CA GLN A 150 -9.11 0.53 -22.33
C GLN A 150 -9.11 0.73 -20.80
N GLN A 151 -9.22 1.98 -20.36
CA GLN A 151 -9.46 2.30 -18.95
C GLN A 151 -10.92 2.00 -18.59
N TRP A 152 -11.12 1.19 -17.55
CA TRP A 152 -12.44 0.87 -17.02
C TRP A 152 -12.96 2.01 -16.14
N TYR A 153 -12.13 2.41 -15.16
CA TYR A 153 -12.42 3.55 -14.29
C TYR A 153 -11.16 4.00 -13.55
N GLN A 154 -11.23 5.21 -13.02
CA GLN A 154 -10.30 5.74 -12.03
C GLN A 154 -11.12 6.37 -10.90
N ARG A 155 -10.84 6.02 -9.64
CA ARG A 155 -11.64 6.43 -8.47
C ARG A 155 -10.76 6.66 -7.25
N SER A 156 -11.11 7.69 -6.46
CA SER A 156 -10.53 7.90 -5.12
C SER A 156 -11.34 7.16 -4.06
N TYR A 157 -10.66 6.42 -3.20
CA TYR A 157 -11.22 5.70 -2.06
C TYR A 157 -10.61 6.24 -0.78
N ALA A 158 -11.44 6.75 0.12
CA ALA A 158 -11.02 7.23 1.42
C ALA A 158 -11.67 6.42 2.55
N GLN A 159 -10.95 6.27 3.67
CA GLN A 159 -11.49 5.74 4.91
C GLN A 159 -10.85 6.42 6.11
N GLU A 160 -11.67 6.72 7.11
CA GLU A 160 -11.21 7.17 8.42
C GLU A 160 -11.31 6.03 9.45
N ALA A 161 -10.18 5.68 10.05
CA ALA A 161 -10.08 4.79 11.18
C ALA A 161 -10.41 5.54 12.47
N SER A 162 -11.29 4.96 13.29
CA SER A 162 -11.52 5.46 14.65
C SER A 162 -10.64 4.73 15.65
N LYS A 163 -10.47 5.31 16.84
CA LYS A 163 -9.72 4.69 17.95
C LYS A 163 -10.12 3.24 18.21
N TYR A 164 -11.42 2.96 18.13
CA TYR A 164 -12.00 1.62 18.34
C TYR A 164 -11.66 0.63 17.23
N ALA A 165 -11.22 1.07 16.05
CA ALA A 165 -10.75 0.17 14.99
C ALA A 165 -9.42 -0.50 15.38
N TYR A 166 -8.52 0.26 16.03
CA TYR A 166 -7.25 -0.26 16.55
C TYR A 166 -7.43 -1.19 17.77
N GLU A 167 -8.41 -0.89 18.64
CA GLU A 167 -8.77 -1.77 19.77
C GLU A 167 -9.41 -3.07 19.28
N ARG A 168 -10.37 -2.98 18.35
CA ARG A 168 -11.03 -4.16 17.75
C ARG A 168 -10.07 -5.02 16.94
N ARG A 169 -8.98 -4.47 16.39
CA ARG A 169 -7.93 -5.27 15.76
C ARG A 169 -7.30 -6.26 16.74
N LYS A 170 -7.06 -5.87 18.00
CA LYS A 170 -6.49 -6.77 19.01
C LYS A 170 -7.38 -7.99 19.27
N SER A 171 -8.70 -7.85 19.12
CA SER A 171 -9.66 -8.94 19.27
C SER A 171 -10.00 -9.68 17.98
N LEU A 172 -10.07 -8.98 16.84
CA LEU A 172 -10.60 -9.51 15.56
C LEU A 172 -9.53 -9.72 14.48
N HIS A 173 -8.26 -9.38 14.76
CA HIS A 173 -7.11 -9.53 13.85
C HIS A 173 -7.32 -8.85 12.48
N ARG A 174 -8.20 -7.85 12.42
CA ARG A 174 -8.61 -7.17 11.19
C ARG A 174 -7.90 -5.83 11.03
N ASP A 175 -7.46 -5.52 9.81
CA ASP A 175 -6.90 -4.21 9.48
C ASP A 175 -7.94 -3.09 9.69
N PRO A 176 -7.58 -1.94 10.30
CA PRO A 176 -8.49 -0.80 10.48
C PRO A 176 -9.05 -0.25 9.16
N PHE A 177 -8.36 -0.49 8.04
CA PHE A 177 -8.72 -0.04 6.71
C PHE A 177 -9.25 -1.16 5.81
N GLN A 178 -9.53 -2.37 6.33
CA GLN A 178 -10.06 -3.49 5.53
C GLN A 178 -11.30 -3.11 4.69
N GLY A 179 -12.18 -2.27 5.25
CA GLY A 179 -13.36 -1.79 4.53
C GLY A 179 -13.03 -1.04 3.23
N LEU A 180 -11.88 -0.38 3.16
CA LEU A 180 -11.42 0.33 1.96
C LEU A 180 -11.05 -0.66 0.86
N PHE A 181 -10.24 -1.69 1.19
CA PHE A 181 -9.89 -2.75 0.24
C PHE A 181 -11.12 -3.52 -0.25
N ASN A 182 -12.05 -3.82 0.66
CA ASN A 182 -13.31 -4.49 0.31
C ASN A 182 -14.14 -3.64 -0.67
N ARG A 183 -14.19 -2.31 -0.51
CA ARG A 183 -14.88 -1.43 -1.47
C ARG A 183 -14.22 -1.47 -2.85
N ILE A 184 -12.89 -1.44 -2.94
CA ILE A 184 -12.18 -1.54 -4.21
C ILE A 184 -12.46 -2.89 -4.89
N ALA A 185 -12.39 -3.99 -4.15
CA ALA A 185 -12.68 -5.33 -4.66
C ALA A 185 -14.14 -5.48 -5.11
N ASN A 186 -15.09 -4.92 -4.36
CA ASN A 186 -16.50 -4.95 -4.73
C ASN A 186 -16.78 -4.12 -6.00
N ASP A 187 -16.14 -2.95 -6.16
CA ASP A 187 -16.27 -2.14 -7.38
C ASP A 187 -15.72 -2.88 -8.62
N LEU A 188 -14.64 -3.65 -8.47
CA LEU A 188 -14.13 -4.54 -9.53
C LEU A 188 -15.18 -5.59 -9.91
N ILE A 189 -15.82 -6.25 -8.93
CA ILE A 189 -16.86 -7.26 -9.16
C ILE A 189 -18.06 -6.64 -9.86
N GLU A 190 -18.50 -5.45 -9.44
CA GLU A 190 -19.60 -4.73 -10.08
C GLU A 190 -19.26 -4.38 -11.53
N HIS A 191 -18.04 -3.95 -11.83
CA HIS A 191 -17.62 -3.73 -13.21
C HIS A 191 -17.61 -5.04 -14.01
N ARG A 192 -17.11 -6.14 -13.44
CA ARG A 192 -17.09 -7.45 -14.09
C ARG A 192 -18.47 -7.90 -14.55
N LYS A 193 -19.50 -7.70 -13.73
CA LYS A 193 -20.89 -8.07 -14.06
C LYS A 193 -21.43 -7.34 -15.28
N THR A 194 -20.82 -6.23 -15.67
CA THR A 194 -21.19 -5.51 -16.91
C THR A 194 -20.59 -6.15 -18.16
N LEU A 195 -19.56 -6.99 -18.02
CA LEU A 195 -18.93 -7.71 -19.11
C LEU A 195 -19.76 -8.95 -19.45
N ASN A 196 -20.06 -9.13 -20.73
CA ASN A 196 -20.59 -10.39 -21.22
C ASN A 196 -19.47 -11.40 -21.51
N SER A 197 -19.84 -12.68 -21.63
CA SER A 197 -18.93 -13.79 -21.94
C SER A 197 -17.98 -13.48 -23.10
N LYS A 198 -18.49 -12.95 -24.22
CA LYS A 198 -17.69 -12.59 -25.40
C LYS A 198 -16.66 -11.50 -25.11
N GLN A 199 -17.00 -10.50 -24.30
CA GLN A 199 -16.06 -9.45 -23.90
C GLN A 199 -14.95 -10.03 -23.03
N ALA A 200 -15.29 -10.88 -22.05
CA ALA A 200 -14.32 -11.54 -21.20
C ALA A 200 -13.35 -12.42 -22.02
N THR A 201 -13.86 -13.28 -22.90
CA THR A 201 -13.00 -14.11 -23.75
C THR A 201 -12.14 -13.27 -24.70
N THR A 202 -12.68 -12.16 -25.23
CA THR A 202 -11.91 -11.24 -26.10
C THR A 202 -10.72 -10.63 -25.36
N LEU A 203 -10.87 -10.25 -24.08
CA LEU A 203 -9.75 -9.74 -23.28
C LEU A 203 -8.66 -10.81 -23.10
N ARG A 204 -9.04 -12.06 -22.85
CA ARG A 204 -8.07 -13.17 -22.77
C ARG A 204 -7.37 -13.45 -24.08
N ASP A 205 -8.08 -13.37 -25.20
CA ASP A 205 -7.50 -13.49 -26.53
C ASP A 205 -6.51 -12.34 -26.80
N ILE A 206 -6.86 -11.10 -26.42
CA ILE A 206 -5.96 -9.95 -26.52
C ILE A 206 -4.70 -10.17 -25.69
N SER A 207 -4.82 -10.58 -24.42
CA SER A 207 -3.64 -10.82 -23.58
C SER A 207 -2.76 -11.91 -24.19
N THR A 208 -3.37 -13.00 -24.69
CA THR A 208 -2.68 -14.10 -25.38
C THR A 208 -1.92 -13.60 -26.61
N LEU A 209 -2.56 -12.81 -27.47
CA LEU A 209 -1.94 -12.27 -28.67
C LEU A 209 -0.85 -11.24 -28.37
N ARG A 210 -1.03 -10.41 -27.33
CA ARG A 210 -0.01 -9.46 -26.88
C ARG A 210 1.29 -10.18 -26.49
N PHE A 211 1.18 -11.21 -25.66
CA PHE A 211 2.35 -12.01 -25.29
C PHE A 211 2.90 -12.75 -26.50
N ALA A 212 2.07 -13.33 -27.36
CA ALA A 212 2.56 -13.99 -28.57
C ALA A 212 3.34 -13.04 -29.49
N ARG A 213 2.91 -11.78 -29.58
CA ARG A 213 3.63 -10.73 -30.29
C ARG A 213 4.98 -10.40 -29.65
N ASP A 214 5.09 -10.38 -28.32
CA ASP A 214 6.37 -10.14 -27.61
C ASP A 214 7.45 -11.19 -27.93
N PHE A 215 7.05 -12.43 -28.26
CA PHE A 215 7.97 -13.53 -28.59
C PHE A 215 8.14 -13.75 -30.09
N SER A 216 7.09 -13.52 -30.88
CA SER A 216 7.08 -13.75 -32.32
C SER A 216 6.36 -12.65 -33.10
N PRO A 217 6.92 -11.43 -33.16
CA PRO A 217 6.31 -10.31 -33.90
C PRO A 217 5.98 -10.69 -35.34
N GLN A 218 6.90 -11.39 -36.04
CA GLN A 218 6.70 -11.79 -37.44
C GLN A 218 5.47 -12.67 -37.69
N ALA A 219 4.96 -13.38 -36.67
CA ALA A 219 3.78 -14.22 -36.79
C ALA A 219 2.50 -13.50 -36.31
N PHE A 220 2.61 -12.64 -35.29
CA PHE A 220 1.45 -12.10 -34.57
C PHE A 220 1.21 -10.59 -34.74
N ASP A 221 2.12 -9.83 -35.36
CA ASP A 221 1.93 -8.38 -35.56
C ASP A 221 0.64 -8.05 -36.33
N GLN A 222 0.25 -8.90 -37.29
CA GLN A 222 -0.98 -8.72 -38.05
C GLN A 222 -2.24 -9.27 -37.36
N HIS A 223 -2.09 -10.00 -36.25
CA HIS A 223 -3.22 -10.55 -35.51
C HIS A 223 -3.86 -9.52 -34.58
N ILE A 224 -3.07 -8.56 -34.10
CA ILE A 224 -3.52 -7.55 -33.14
C ILE A 224 -2.91 -6.19 -33.44
N LEU A 225 -3.77 -5.20 -33.69
CA LEU A 225 -3.36 -3.84 -34.06
C LEU A 225 -4.00 -2.81 -33.15
N ALA A 226 -3.32 -1.68 -32.95
CA ALA A 226 -3.91 -0.55 -32.25
C ALA A 226 -4.94 0.17 -33.15
N ASP A 227 -6.06 0.59 -32.57
CA ASP A 227 -7.03 1.50 -33.16
C ASP A 227 -6.50 2.95 -33.17
N ARG A 228 -7.34 3.91 -33.60
CA ARG A 228 -6.95 5.33 -33.65
C ARG A 228 -6.69 5.94 -32.28
N GLN A 229 -7.21 5.32 -31.22
CA GLN A 229 -7.08 5.72 -29.83
C GLN A 229 -5.95 4.97 -29.12
N GLY A 230 -5.22 4.10 -29.83
CA GLY A 230 -4.13 3.31 -29.27
C GLY A 230 -4.57 2.00 -28.60
N ARG A 231 -5.85 1.64 -28.66
CA ARG A 231 -6.37 0.40 -28.04
C ARG A 231 -6.22 -0.79 -28.97
N LEU A 232 -5.84 -1.92 -28.42
CA LEU A 232 -5.57 -3.12 -29.18
C LEU A 232 -6.87 -3.83 -29.60
N GLU A 233 -6.99 -4.09 -30.90
CA GLU A 233 -8.07 -4.82 -31.51
C GLU A 233 -7.56 -6.08 -32.19
N ILE A 234 -8.27 -7.19 -32.00
CA ILE A 234 -8.03 -8.44 -32.71
C ILE A 234 -8.46 -8.26 -34.17
N LYS A 235 -7.55 -8.47 -35.11
CA LYS A 235 -7.85 -8.49 -36.54
C LYS A 235 -8.12 -9.90 -37.05
N ARG A 236 -7.45 -10.89 -36.48
CA ARG A 236 -7.70 -12.31 -36.75
C ARG A 236 -7.18 -13.16 -35.61
N LEU A 237 -7.90 -14.23 -35.30
CA LEU A 237 -7.41 -15.27 -34.40
C LEU A 237 -6.55 -16.28 -35.19
N PRO A 238 -5.46 -16.79 -34.60
CA PRO A 238 -4.75 -17.97 -35.11
C PRO A 238 -5.67 -19.20 -35.12
N ALA A 239 -5.25 -20.24 -35.84
CA ALA A 239 -5.93 -21.53 -35.76
C ALA A 239 -5.82 -22.10 -34.32
N SER A 240 -6.84 -22.82 -33.86
CA SER A 240 -6.86 -23.40 -32.51
C SER A 240 -5.71 -24.38 -32.24
N ASN A 241 -5.16 -24.99 -33.29
CA ASN A 241 -4.03 -25.91 -33.25
C ASN A 241 -2.73 -25.29 -33.81
N ASP A 242 -2.60 -23.96 -33.80
CA ASP A 242 -1.40 -23.28 -34.29
C ASP A 242 -0.16 -23.72 -33.46
N PRO A 243 0.85 -24.34 -34.09
CA PRO A 243 2.01 -24.88 -33.38
C PRO A 243 2.93 -23.78 -32.81
N ILE A 244 2.91 -22.58 -33.39
CA ILE A 244 3.64 -21.41 -32.88
C ILE A 244 2.96 -20.92 -31.59
N LEU A 245 1.64 -20.80 -31.62
CA LEU A 245 0.86 -20.40 -30.45
C LEU A 245 1.00 -21.41 -29.30
N ALA A 246 0.88 -22.71 -29.58
CA ALA A 246 1.05 -23.77 -28.58
C ALA A 246 2.44 -23.74 -27.92
N ARG A 247 3.49 -23.36 -28.66
CA ARG A 247 4.83 -23.18 -28.09
C ARG A 247 4.92 -21.95 -27.19
N ILE A 248 4.34 -20.84 -27.63
CA ILE A 248 4.29 -19.60 -26.85
C ILE A 248 3.52 -19.80 -25.54
N GLN A 249 2.45 -20.60 -25.54
CA GLN A 249 1.70 -20.94 -24.32
C GLN A 249 2.59 -21.63 -23.27
N ARG A 250 3.46 -22.56 -23.67
CA ARG A 250 4.44 -23.16 -22.73
C ARG A 250 5.45 -22.14 -22.18
N ILE A 251 5.82 -21.14 -22.97
CA ILE A 251 6.67 -20.04 -22.50
C ILE A 251 5.90 -19.15 -21.52
N ARG A 252 4.61 -18.91 -21.75
CA ARG A 252 3.72 -18.19 -20.83
C ARG A 252 3.56 -18.92 -19.50
N GLU A 253 3.41 -20.24 -19.49
CA GLU A 253 3.35 -21.02 -18.25
C GLU A 253 4.62 -20.84 -17.41
N ARG A 254 5.80 -20.81 -18.06
CA ARG A 254 7.08 -20.50 -17.39
C ARG A 254 7.13 -19.06 -16.86
N ASP A 255 6.57 -18.11 -17.61
CA ASP A 255 6.43 -16.72 -17.16
C ASP A 255 5.56 -16.62 -15.89
N TYR A 256 4.42 -17.31 -15.86
CA TYR A 256 3.55 -17.36 -14.68
C TYR A 256 4.25 -17.95 -13.45
N LEU A 257 5.01 -19.04 -13.60
CA LEU A 257 5.77 -19.61 -12.48
C LEU A 257 6.77 -18.61 -11.87
N PHE A 258 7.42 -17.77 -12.70
CA PHE A 258 8.28 -16.72 -12.18
C PHE A 258 7.49 -15.66 -11.39
N VAL A 259 6.33 -15.24 -11.89
CA VAL A 259 5.48 -14.28 -11.18
C VAL A 259 4.94 -14.88 -9.88
N ASP A 260 4.52 -16.15 -9.88
CA ASP A 260 4.01 -16.86 -8.71
C ASP A 260 5.09 -17.00 -7.62
N THR A 261 6.33 -17.33 -7.99
CA THR A 261 7.46 -17.34 -7.03
C THR A 261 7.84 -15.94 -6.54
N THR A 262 7.55 -14.90 -7.33
CA THR A 262 7.73 -13.50 -6.90
C THR A 262 6.63 -13.10 -5.91
N GLN A 263 5.42 -13.63 -6.05
CA GLN A 263 4.33 -13.43 -5.10
C GLN A 263 4.70 -13.90 -3.69
N GLU A 264 5.41 -15.03 -3.57
CA GLU A 264 5.90 -15.53 -2.27
C GLU A 264 6.82 -14.51 -1.56
N TYR A 265 7.65 -13.78 -2.32
CA TYR A 265 8.49 -12.72 -1.78
C TYR A 265 7.65 -11.54 -1.26
N TYR A 266 6.64 -11.09 -2.03
CA TYR A 266 5.74 -10.03 -1.58
C TYR A 266 4.90 -10.43 -0.36
N ASP A 267 4.56 -11.70 -0.26
CA ASP A 267 3.86 -12.26 0.89
C ASP A 267 4.73 -12.28 2.14
N ALA A 268 5.97 -12.75 2.03
CA ALA A 268 6.94 -12.71 3.12
C ALA A 268 7.21 -11.26 3.58
N PHE A 269 7.39 -10.35 2.64
CA PHE A 269 7.52 -8.91 2.91
C PHE A 269 6.30 -8.36 3.67
N SER A 270 5.08 -8.67 3.23
CA SER A 270 3.85 -8.19 3.87
C SER A 270 3.71 -8.72 5.30
N LEU A 271 4.12 -9.97 5.55
CA LEU A 271 4.16 -10.54 6.90
C LEU A 271 5.16 -9.81 7.81
N GLN A 272 6.35 -9.48 7.31
CA GLN A 272 7.37 -8.72 8.06
C GLN A 272 6.91 -7.28 8.35
N MET A 273 6.25 -6.63 7.38
CA MET A 273 5.66 -5.30 7.54
C MET A 273 4.52 -5.26 8.56
N ALA A 274 3.74 -6.34 8.69
CA ALA A 274 2.46 -6.31 9.37
C ALA A 274 2.53 -5.82 10.83
N ALA A 275 3.53 -6.21 11.61
CA ALA A 275 3.66 -5.73 12.99
C ALA A 275 4.14 -4.26 13.07
N PRO A 276 5.34 -3.89 12.54
CA PRO A 276 5.87 -2.53 12.67
C PRO A 276 4.98 -1.49 12.00
N TYR A 277 4.38 -1.80 10.84
CA TYR A 277 3.50 -0.86 10.13
C TYR A 277 2.28 -0.47 10.97
N GLN A 278 1.77 -1.42 11.74
CA GLN A 278 0.56 -1.18 12.51
C GLN A 278 0.85 -0.47 13.83
N SER A 279 1.99 -0.76 14.45
CA SER A 279 2.48 0.03 15.57
C SER A 279 2.71 1.47 15.15
N TRP A 280 3.37 1.68 14.01
CA TRP A 280 3.57 3.01 13.42
C TRP A 280 2.23 3.71 13.16
N ARG A 281 1.25 3.07 12.51
CA ARG A 281 -0.08 3.67 12.30
C ARG A 281 -0.82 3.99 13.60
N ALA A 282 -0.77 3.12 14.60
CA ALA A 282 -1.41 3.37 15.89
C ALA A 282 -0.78 4.57 16.63
N GLN A 283 0.54 4.73 16.55
CA GLN A 283 1.25 5.88 17.13
C GLN A 283 0.94 7.18 16.37
N ASN A 284 0.94 7.14 15.03
CA ASN A 284 0.54 8.29 14.22
C ASN A 284 -0.90 8.71 14.51
N TYR A 285 -1.81 7.77 14.78
CA TYR A 285 -3.18 8.08 15.18
C TYR A 285 -3.22 8.88 16.49
N ASP A 286 -2.46 8.46 17.52
CA ASP A 286 -2.34 9.18 18.79
C ASP A 286 -1.83 10.62 18.58
N GLU A 287 -0.85 10.80 17.70
CA GLU A 287 -0.25 12.11 17.37
C GLU A 287 -1.22 13.03 16.61
N VAL A 288 -1.93 12.50 15.62
CA VAL A 288 -2.96 13.24 14.87
C VAL A 288 -4.09 13.67 15.82
N LEU A 289 -4.52 12.78 16.71
CA LEU A 289 -5.56 13.09 17.70
C LEU A 289 -5.08 14.15 18.70
N ALA A 290 -3.86 14.03 19.24
CA ALA A 290 -3.27 14.99 20.16
C ALA A 290 -3.14 16.38 19.52
N THR A 291 -2.65 16.44 18.28
CA THR A 291 -2.53 17.68 17.50
C THR A 291 -3.89 18.34 17.26
N ARG A 292 -4.91 17.55 16.91
CA ARG A 292 -6.29 18.04 16.75
C ARG A 292 -6.85 18.60 18.05
N GLN A 293 -6.63 17.90 19.18
CA GLN A 293 -7.08 18.37 20.49
C GLN A 293 -6.38 19.67 20.89
N LEU A 294 -5.06 19.79 20.67
CA LEU A 294 -4.31 21.02 20.91
C LEU A 294 -4.81 22.18 20.04
N LYS A 295 -5.03 21.96 18.73
CA LYS A 295 -5.60 22.97 17.82
C LYS A 295 -7.01 23.40 18.26
N ARG A 296 -7.86 22.46 18.67
CA ARG A 296 -9.21 22.76 19.17
C ARG A 296 -9.15 23.56 20.48
N GLN A 297 -8.33 23.13 21.44
CA GLN A 297 -8.12 23.85 22.69
C GLN A 297 -7.55 25.24 22.45
N SER A 298 -6.60 25.41 21.53
CA SER A 298 -6.04 26.72 21.16
C SER A 298 -7.10 27.61 20.51
N ARG A 299 -7.94 27.06 19.62
CA ARG A 299 -9.03 27.80 18.95
C ARG A 299 -10.15 28.20 19.92
N GLU A 300 -10.49 27.34 20.87
CA GLU A 300 -11.49 27.61 21.92
C GLU A 300 -10.93 28.51 23.05
N ARG A 301 -9.60 28.54 23.27
CA ARG A 301 -8.92 29.43 24.24
C ARG A 301 -8.47 30.77 23.69
N THR A 302 -8.74 31.06 22.41
CA THR A 302 -8.42 32.37 21.79
C THR A 302 -9.30 33.51 22.34
N ILE A 303 -10.36 33.20 23.10
CA ILE A 303 -11.12 34.16 23.89
C ILE A 303 -10.96 33.80 25.38
N GLY A 304 -9.81 34.13 25.98
CA GLY A 304 -9.71 34.23 27.44
C GLY A 304 -8.88 33.21 28.24
N GLY A 305 -7.98 32.43 27.64
CA GLY A 305 -6.82 31.91 28.38
C GLY A 305 -6.59 30.40 28.38
N ILE A 306 -5.33 30.02 28.11
CA ILE A 306 -4.46 29.17 28.94
C ILE A 306 -3.16 28.96 28.15
N VAL A 307 -2.06 29.50 28.68
CA VAL A 307 -0.68 29.14 28.35
C VAL A 307 -0.17 28.29 29.52
N THR A 308 -0.24 26.95 29.40
CA THR A 308 0.36 26.04 30.39
C THR A 308 1.43 25.12 29.82
N VAL A 309 1.93 25.40 28.61
CA VAL A 309 3.09 24.69 28.05
C VAL A 309 4.40 25.46 28.25
N ILE A 310 4.35 26.77 28.54
CA ILE A 310 5.57 27.61 28.61
C ILE A 310 6.12 27.80 30.04
N ALA A 311 5.35 27.49 31.08
CA ALA A 311 5.77 27.74 32.47
C ALA A 311 6.97 26.89 32.95
N GLY A 312 7.27 25.77 32.28
CA GLY A 312 8.36 24.87 32.68
C GLY A 312 9.77 25.33 32.29
N ILE A 313 9.91 26.15 31.25
CA ILE A 313 11.22 26.51 30.68
C ILE A 313 11.81 27.78 31.34
N VAL A 314 10.98 28.63 31.94
CA VAL A 314 11.43 29.92 32.50
C VAL A 314 11.96 29.80 33.94
N ALA A 315 11.63 28.71 34.66
CA ALA A 315 12.02 28.56 36.07
C ALA A 315 13.45 28.02 36.28
N SER A 316 14.10 27.45 35.27
CA SER A 316 15.46 26.87 35.39
C SER A 316 16.60 27.90 35.32
N GLY A 317 16.30 29.19 35.13
CA GLY A 317 17.30 30.26 34.97
C GLY A 317 17.26 31.37 36.02
N SER A 318 16.43 31.26 37.08
CA SER A 318 16.32 32.33 38.10
C SER A 318 16.79 31.85 39.47
N ASP A 319 17.59 32.67 40.15
CA ASP A 319 18.26 32.32 41.40
C ASP A 319 17.47 32.71 42.67
N SER A 320 16.16 32.96 42.55
CA SER A 320 15.33 33.39 43.68
C SER A 320 14.66 32.22 44.40
N GLY A 321 14.73 32.21 45.74
CA GLY A 321 14.22 31.14 46.60
C GLY A 321 12.69 30.91 46.51
N SER A 322 11.92 31.88 46.00
CA SER A 322 10.48 31.76 45.77
C SER A 322 10.14 31.02 44.46
N ALA A 323 11.04 31.02 43.47
CA ALA A 323 10.87 30.28 42.22
C ALA A 323 11.04 28.76 42.41
N ARG A 324 11.90 28.32 43.35
CA ARG A 324 12.07 26.89 43.69
C ARG A 324 10.82 26.28 44.36
N ALA A 325 10.06 27.06 45.13
CA ALA A 325 8.83 26.59 45.76
C ALA A 325 7.66 26.46 44.75
N ALA A 326 7.60 27.34 43.75
CA ALA A 326 6.64 27.25 42.65
C ALA A 326 6.95 26.07 41.69
N GLY A 327 8.22 25.62 41.63
CA GLY A 327 8.64 24.44 40.87
C GLY A 327 8.28 23.10 41.50
N ALA A 328 8.00 23.03 42.81
CA ALA A 328 7.79 21.78 43.52
C ALA A 328 6.40 21.14 43.33
N VAL A 329 5.39 21.90 42.88
CA VAL A 329 4.01 21.40 42.69
C VAL A 329 3.76 20.87 41.27
N ALA A 330 4.69 21.05 40.33
CA ALA A 330 4.56 20.58 38.94
C ALA A 330 5.21 19.21 38.66
N ILE A 331 5.96 18.64 39.61
CA ILE A 331 6.87 17.51 39.36
C ILE A 331 6.13 16.15 39.29
N GLY A 332 4.90 16.05 39.81
CA GLY A 332 4.14 14.78 39.80
C GLY A 332 3.55 14.38 38.43
N SER A 333 3.14 15.34 37.60
CA SER A 333 2.44 15.07 36.34
C SER A 333 3.26 15.42 35.10
N GLY A 334 4.15 16.42 35.15
CA GLY A 334 4.98 16.83 34.00
C GLY A 334 6.13 15.86 33.68
N ALA A 335 6.80 15.32 34.69
CA ALA A 335 7.94 14.42 34.50
C ALA A 335 7.54 13.05 33.90
N MET A 336 6.36 12.53 34.28
CA MET A 336 5.76 11.33 33.68
C MET A 336 5.40 11.56 32.21
N LEU A 337 4.89 12.74 31.86
CA LEU A 337 4.53 13.09 30.47
C LEU A 337 5.78 13.24 29.57
N VAL A 338 6.85 13.88 30.06
CA VAL A 338 8.11 13.98 29.31
C VAL A 338 8.78 12.61 29.15
N LYS A 339 8.83 11.79 30.21
CA LYS A 339 9.39 10.42 30.13
C LYS A 339 8.58 9.53 29.20
N SER A 340 7.25 9.58 29.28
CA SER A 340 6.37 8.81 28.39
C SER A 340 6.46 9.28 26.93
N GLY A 341 6.60 10.59 26.68
CA GLY A 341 6.82 11.14 25.35
C GLY A 341 8.17 10.73 24.74
N LEU A 342 9.25 10.73 25.54
CA LEU A 342 10.57 10.26 25.10
C LEU A 342 10.59 8.74 24.85
N ALA A 343 9.96 7.94 25.72
CA ALA A 343 9.84 6.50 25.53
C ALA A 343 9.00 6.16 24.29
N LYS A 344 7.85 6.83 24.10
CA LYS A 344 7.02 6.68 22.89
C LYS A 344 7.79 7.07 21.63
N LYS A 345 8.59 8.13 21.67
CA LYS A 345 9.44 8.55 20.54
C LYS A 345 10.52 7.53 20.21
N GLY A 346 11.14 6.91 21.23
CA GLY A 346 12.11 5.83 21.04
C GLY A 346 11.49 4.59 20.40
N GLU A 347 10.31 4.16 20.88
CA GLU A 347 9.56 3.02 20.31
C GLU A 347 9.12 3.31 18.86
N ALA A 348 8.64 4.51 18.57
CA ALA A 348 8.26 4.94 17.23
C ALA A 348 9.44 4.91 16.26
N GLN A 349 10.62 5.35 16.70
CA GLN A 349 11.82 5.35 15.88
C GLN A 349 12.23 3.94 15.45
N ILE A 350 12.13 2.96 16.35
CA ILE A 350 12.45 1.55 16.05
C ILE A 350 11.53 1.02 14.94
N HIS A 351 10.23 1.32 14.99
CA HIS A 351 9.30 0.89 13.95
C HIS A 351 9.55 1.60 12.62
N ILE A 352 9.83 2.91 12.66
CA ILE A 352 10.17 3.67 11.47
C ILE A 352 11.43 3.11 10.80
N GLU A 353 12.46 2.80 11.57
CA GLU A 353 13.71 2.24 11.07
C GLU A 353 13.48 0.86 10.43
N ALA A 354 12.72 -0.02 11.08
CA ALA A 354 12.34 -1.31 10.50
C ALA A 354 11.55 -1.16 9.18
N LEU A 355 10.61 -0.21 9.11
CA LEU A 355 9.85 0.07 7.89
C LEU A 355 10.73 0.66 6.77
N ALA A 356 11.66 1.52 7.12
CA ALA A 356 12.61 2.10 6.17
C ALA A 356 13.58 1.04 5.63
N GLU A 357 14.07 0.15 6.48
CA GLU A 357 14.92 -0.98 6.09
C GLU A 357 14.18 -1.92 5.12
N LEU A 358 12.92 -2.25 5.41
CA LEU A 358 12.06 -3.04 4.52
C LEU A 358 11.77 -2.35 3.18
N GLY A 359 11.56 -1.02 3.19
CA GLY A 359 11.42 -0.23 1.97
C GLY A 359 12.69 -0.24 1.14
N GLN A 360 13.84 -0.04 1.78
CA GLN A 360 15.14 -0.06 1.13
C GLN A 360 15.48 -1.46 0.57
N SER A 361 15.09 -2.54 1.25
CA SER A 361 15.33 -3.91 0.76
C SER A 361 14.53 -4.24 -0.51
N LEU A 362 13.38 -3.59 -0.73
CA LEU A 362 12.62 -3.72 -1.98
C LEU A 362 13.28 -3.03 -3.17
N GLU A 363 13.92 -1.88 -2.91
CA GLU A 363 14.65 -1.13 -3.93
C GLU A 363 16.04 -1.74 -4.22
N THR A 364 16.62 -2.37 -3.20
CA THR A 364 17.92 -3.05 -3.24
C THR A 364 17.80 -4.45 -3.85
N GLU A 365 18.93 -5.10 -4.07
CA GLU A 365 19.02 -6.46 -4.57
C GLU A 365 18.33 -7.47 -3.64
N VAL A 366 17.38 -8.21 -4.20
CA VAL A 366 16.76 -9.38 -3.56
C VAL A 366 17.68 -10.58 -3.76
N GLU A 367 17.57 -11.61 -2.92
CA GLU A 367 18.37 -12.82 -3.02
C GLU A 367 18.44 -13.32 -4.48
N PRO A 368 19.66 -13.49 -5.03
CA PRO A 368 19.83 -13.88 -6.42
C PRO A 368 19.16 -15.22 -6.72
N ARG A 369 18.36 -15.26 -7.80
CA ARG A 369 17.64 -16.47 -8.19
C ARG A 369 18.42 -17.23 -9.24
N THR A 370 18.64 -18.52 -9.04
CA THR A 370 19.27 -19.39 -10.04
C THR A 370 18.20 -20.11 -10.84
N VAL A 371 18.26 -19.99 -12.16
CA VAL A 371 17.43 -20.76 -13.08
C VAL A 371 18.32 -21.70 -13.87
N THR A 372 18.02 -22.99 -13.79
CA THR A 372 18.70 -24.03 -14.57
C THR A 372 17.99 -24.23 -15.90
N LEU A 373 18.71 -24.02 -17.01
CA LEU A 373 18.25 -24.30 -18.36
C LEU A 373 19.23 -25.25 -19.04
N GLU A 374 18.78 -26.46 -19.35
CA GLU A 374 19.60 -27.52 -19.96
C GLU A 374 20.93 -27.69 -19.18
N ASP A 375 22.04 -27.16 -19.71
CA ASP A 375 23.40 -27.25 -19.16
C ASP A 375 23.93 -25.92 -18.58
N GLN A 376 23.09 -24.89 -18.42
CA GLN A 376 23.49 -23.57 -17.91
C GLN A 376 22.64 -23.14 -16.72
N THR A 377 23.31 -22.71 -15.65
CA THR A 377 22.67 -22.01 -14.52
C THR A 377 22.81 -20.51 -14.75
N ILE A 378 21.68 -19.81 -14.88
CA ILE A 378 21.64 -18.36 -15.03
C ILE A 378 21.16 -17.77 -13.73
N THR A 379 21.95 -16.85 -13.18
CA THR A 379 21.58 -16.10 -11.97
C THR A 379 20.93 -14.78 -12.36
N LEU A 380 19.72 -14.55 -11.86
CA LEU A 380 18.99 -13.29 -11.97
C LEU A 380 19.34 -12.42 -10.77
N ASN A 381 19.77 -11.18 -11.02
CA ASN A 381 20.30 -10.27 -10.00
C ASN A 381 19.47 -8.99 -9.89
N GLY A 382 19.67 -8.24 -8.80
CA GLY A 382 18.97 -6.99 -8.54
C GLY A 382 17.57 -7.17 -7.92
N ASN A 383 16.78 -6.10 -7.91
CA ASN A 383 15.41 -6.13 -7.39
C ASN A 383 14.48 -6.95 -8.29
N VAL A 384 13.26 -7.19 -7.81
CA VAL A 384 12.26 -8.02 -8.48
C VAL A 384 11.96 -7.57 -9.92
N GLN A 385 11.92 -6.26 -10.17
CA GLN A 385 11.68 -5.69 -11.50
C GLN A 385 12.85 -5.96 -12.44
N ALA A 386 14.08 -5.77 -11.97
CA ALA A 386 15.29 -6.08 -12.73
C ALA A 386 15.42 -7.58 -13.03
N GLN A 387 15.06 -8.44 -12.06
CA GLN A 387 15.03 -9.88 -12.25
C GLN A 387 13.97 -10.29 -13.29
N TYR A 388 12.78 -9.68 -13.29
CA TYR A 388 11.77 -9.94 -14.30
C TYR A 388 12.23 -9.55 -15.72
N ALA A 389 12.88 -8.39 -15.87
CA ALA A 389 13.41 -7.96 -17.17
C ALA A 389 14.49 -8.94 -17.71
N GLN A 390 15.37 -9.44 -16.83
CA GLN A 390 16.34 -10.48 -17.16
C GLN A 390 15.64 -11.80 -17.53
N TRP A 391 14.61 -12.18 -16.78
CA TRP A 391 13.82 -13.38 -17.03
C TRP A 391 13.10 -13.32 -18.38
N LYS A 392 12.44 -12.21 -18.70
CA LYS A 392 11.78 -11.99 -20.00
C LYS A 392 12.76 -12.10 -21.16
N THR A 393 13.96 -11.51 -21.01
CA THR A 393 15.05 -11.63 -21.98
C THR A 393 15.50 -13.09 -22.16
N LEU A 394 15.60 -13.84 -21.06
CA LEU A 394 15.94 -15.26 -21.09
C LEU A 394 14.86 -16.10 -21.80
N LEU A 395 13.58 -15.88 -21.48
CA LEU A 395 12.48 -16.56 -22.16
C LEU A 395 12.51 -16.29 -23.68
N GLN A 396 12.79 -15.05 -24.10
CA GLN A 396 12.91 -14.72 -25.52
C GLN A 396 14.08 -15.47 -26.19
N LYS A 397 15.21 -15.63 -25.49
CA LYS A 397 16.35 -16.42 -25.96
C LYS A 397 15.98 -17.90 -26.10
N ILE A 398 15.34 -18.48 -25.08
CA ILE A 398 14.86 -19.87 -25.09
C ILE A 398 13.96 -20.13 -26.30
N TYR A 399 12.98 -19.25 -26.51
CA TYR A 399 12.04 -19.37 -27.61
C TYR A 399 12.73 -19.32 -29.00
N ARG A 400 13.73 -18.45 -29.18
CA ARG A 400 14.50 -18.36 -30.43
C ARG A 400 15.35 -19.61 -30.68
N LEU A 401 15.96 -20.18 -29.63
CA LEU A 401 16.74 -21.42 -29.72
C LEU A 401 15.85 -22.61 -30.08
N GLU A 402 14.73 -22.79 -29.37
CA GLU A 402 13.77 -23.85 -29.67
C GLU A 402 13.26 -23.75 -31.13
N ARG A 403 13.07 -22.53 -31.65
CA ARG A 403 12.70 -22.31 -33.06
C ARG A 403 13.80 -22.75 -34.02
N GLY A 404 15.05 -22.33 -33.78
CA GLY A 404 16.21 -22.66 -34.63
C GLY A 404 16.49 -24.16 -34.70
N VAL A 405 16.37 -24.87 -33.57
CA VAL A 405 16.53 -26.34 -33.51
C VAL A 405 15.46 -27.05 -34.35
N THR A 406 14.20 -26.59 -34.31
CA THR A 406 13.14 -27.19 -35.13
C THR A 406 13.29 -26.95 -36.64
N VAL A 407 13.86 -25.82 -37.07
CA VAL A 407 14.13 -25.56 -38.50
C VAL A 407 15.27 -26.45 -39.02
N GLN A 408 16.33 -26.67 -38.23
CA GLN A 408 17.42 -27.57 -38.61
C GLN A 408 17.00 -29.06 -38.60
N GLY A 409 16.13 -29.46 -37.66
CA GLY A 409 15.53 -30.80 -37.64
C GLY A 409 14.64 -31.08 -38.84
N ALA A 410 13.81 -30.11 -39.25
CA ALA A 410 12.98 -30.20 -40.44
C ALA A 410 13.83 -30.23 -41.74
N ALA A 411 14.88 -29.41 -41.82
CA ALA A 411 15.79 -29.38 -42.97
C ALA A 411 16.59 -30.68 -43.14
N ARG A 412 16.96 -31.35 -42.04
CA ARG A 412 17.63 -32.67 -42.07
C ARG A 412 16.71 -33.80 -42.49
N GLN A 413 15.40 -33.72 -42.21
CA GLN A 413 14.43 -34.72 -42.65
C GLN A 413 14.01 -34.56 -44.12
N SER A 414 14.09 -33.34 -44.68
CA SER A 414 13.86 -33.10 -46.11
C SER A 414 15.07 -33.41 -47.02
N GLY A 415 16.21 -33.81 -46.44
CA GLY A 415 17.46 -34.09 -47.15
C GLY A 415 17.84 -35.57 -47.24
N ALA A 416 16.91 -36.50 -47.03
CA ALA A 416 17.19 -37.92 -47.24
C ALA A 416 17.32 -38.20 -48.76
N PRO A 417 18.46 -38.70 -49.26
CA PRO A 417 18.58 -39.05 -50.67
C PRO A 417 17.67 -40.25 -50.97
N ALA A 418 16.86 -40.11 -52.01
CA ALA A 418 16.18 -41.24 -52.63
C ALA A 418 17.25 -42.24 -53.10
N LEU A 419 17.31 -43.40 -52.45
CA LEU A 419 18.09 -44.53 -52.94
C LEU A 419 17.46 -44.97 -54.26
N SER A 420 18.15 -44.68 -55.36
CA SER A 420 17.88 -45.20 -56.69
C SER A 420 18.09 -46.71 -56.69
N ASN A 421 17.01 -47.47 -56.81
CA ASN A 421 17.06 -48.88 -57.21
C ASN A 421 16.92 -48.94 -58.73
N ASP A 422 18.06 -49.13 -59.40
CA ASP A 422 18.29 -49.67 -60.75
C ASP A 422 19.82 -49.88 -60.80
N GLU A 423 20.45 -50.99 -61.13
CA GLU A 423 20.16 -52.25 -61.82
C GLU A 423 21.29 -53.21 -61.40
N GLN A 424 21.06 -54.53 -61.37
CA GLN A 424 22.01 -55.45 -62.00
C GLN A 424 21.35 -56.81 -62.26
N SER A 425 21.21 -57.08 -63.55
CA SER A 425 21.02 -58.38 -64.16
C SER A 425 22.26 -59.27 -63.93
N LEU A 426 22.02 -60.48 -63.43
CA LEU A 426 22.52 -61.77 -63.94
C LEU A 426 21.85 -62.94 -63.19
#